data_AF-A0A383EAM0-F1
#
_entry.id   AF-A0A383EAM0-F1
#
_cell.length_a   1.000
_cell.length_b   1.000
_cell.length_c   1.000
_cell.angle_alpha   90.00
_cell.angle_beta   90.00
_cell.angle_gamma   90.00
#
_symmetry.space_group_name_H-M   'P 1'
#
loop_
_entity.id
_entity.type
_entity.pdbx_description
1 polymer ?
#
loop_
_entity_poly.entity_id
_entity_poly.type
_entity_poly.pdbx_seq_one_letter_code
_entity_poly.pdbx_strand_id
1 'polypeptide(L)' 'MTKERLQFGREGESAALTFLKKKGYRVLKKNFHSKVGEIDIIAEQGGVIVFIEVKECANHEFGHPLNALTPG' A
#
# COMPACT_ATOMS: atom_id res chain seq x y z
N MET A 1 -14.87 13.87 -3.36
CA MET A 1 -13.47 13.41 -3.34
C MET A 1 -12.74 14.12 -4.45
N THR A 2 -11.74 14.95 -4.14
CA THR A 2 -11.06 15.83 -5.11
C THR A 2 -10.08 15.06 -5.99
N LYS A 3 -10.04 15.42 -7.27
CA LYS A 3 -9.26 14.79 -8.35
C LYS A 3 -7.76 14.64 -8.03
N GLU A 4 -7.23 15.54 -7.21
CA GLU A 4 -5.81 15.58 -6.80
C GLU A 4 -5.41 14.41 -5.90
N ARG A 5 -6.28 13.98 -4.96
CA ARG A 5 -6.03 12.81 -4.10
C ARG A 5 -5.92 11.50 -4.88
N LEU A 6 -6.67 11.38 -5.99
CA LEU A 6 -6.67 10.19 -6.85
C LEU A 6 -5.42 10.09 -7.72
N GLN A 7 -4.79 11.23 -8.03
CA GLN A 7 -3.57 11.26 -8.84
C GLN A 7 -2.33 11.06 -7.96
N PHE A 8 -2.32 11.66 -6.76
CA PHE A 8 -1.27 11.47 -5.76
C PHE A 8 -1.10 9.97 -5.44
N GLY A 9 -2.17 9.28 -5.03
CA GLY A 9 -2.10 7.86 -4.65
C GLY A 9 -1.57 6.91 -5.74
N ARG A 10 -1.62 7.27 -7.03
CA ARG A 10 -1.07 6.43 -8.12
C ARG A 10 0.45 6.46 -8.17
N GLU A 11 1.06 7.60 -7.82
CA GLU A 11 2.51 7.73 -7.78
C GLU A 11 3.08 6.94 -6.59
N GLY A 12 2.46 7.08 -5.41
CA GLY A 12 2.73 6.25 -4.24
C GLY A 12 2.58 4.75 -4.52
N GLU A 13 1.48 4.32 -5.16
CA GLU A 13 1.27 2.90 -5.51
C GLU A 13 2.35 2.40 -6.48
N SER A 14 2.71 3.21 -7.48
CA SER A 14 3.75 2.84 -8.46
C SER A 14 5.13 2.70 -7.82
N ALA A 15 5.47 3.60 -6.88
CA ALA A 15 6.70 3.52 -6.10
C ALA A 15 6.72 2.26 -5.21
N ALA A 16 5.60 1.99 -4.52
CA ALA A 16 5.44 0.79 -3.69
C ALA A 16 5.61 -0.49 -4.51
N LEU A 17 4.95 -0.60 -5.67
CA LEU A 17 5.08 -1.75 -6.56
C LEU A 17 6.53 -1.96 -7.04
N THR A 18 7.22 -0.87 -7.36
CA THR A 18 8.63 -0.94 -7.79
C THR A 18 9.52 -1.42 -6.66
N PHE A 19 9.31 -0.91 -5.45
CA PHE A 19 10.03 -1.34 -4.25
C PHE A 19 9.79 -2.83 -3.95
N LEU A 20 8.53 -3.28 -3.94
CA LEU A 20 8.15 -4.66 -3.68
C LEU A 20 8.79 -5.62 -4.69
N LYS A 21 8.72 -5.31 -5.98
CA LYS A 21 9.38 -6.10 -7.03
C LYS A 21 10.89 -6.18 -6.81
N LYS A 22 11.56 -5.07 -6.50
CA LYS A 22 13.01 -5.05 -6.20
C LYS A 22 13.36 -5.88 -4.96
N LYS A 23 12.45 -6.00 -3.99
CA LYS A 23 12.60 -6.83 -2.79
C LYS A 23 12.23 -8.31 -3.01
N GLY A 24 11.88 -8.70 -4.24
CA GLY A 24 11.57 -10.10 -4.58
C GLY A 24 10.13 -10.51 -4.27
N TYR A 25 9.23 -9.56 -4.04
CA TYR A 25 7.81 -9.87 -3.87
C TYR A 25 7.16 -10.16 -5.23
N ARG A 26 6.31 -11.18 -5.25
CA ARG A 26 5.38 -11.45 -6.35
C ARG A 26 4.05 -10.75 -6.08
N VAL A 27 3.77 -9.69 -6.84
CA VAL A 27 2.47 -8.99 -6.74
C VAL A 27 1.37 -9.89 -7.30
N LEU A 28 0.38 -10.23 -6.46
CA LEU A 28 -0.75 -11.08 -6.82
C LEU A 28 -1.95 -10.26 -7.29
N LYS A 29 -2.25 -9.15 -6.59
CA LYS A 29 -3.37 -8.27 -6.92
C LYS A 29 -3.10 -6.85 -6.46
N LYS A 30 -3.74 -5.90 -7.13
CA LYS A 30 -3.76 -4.47 -6.76
C LYS A 30 -5.20 -3.99 -6.71
N ASN A 31 -5.45 -2.92 -5.96
CA ASN A 31 -6.76 -2.28 -5.84
C ASN A 31 -7.85 -3.36 -5.59
N PHE A 32 -7.64 -4.23 -4.61
CA PHE A 32 -8.56 -5.32 -4.29
C PHE A 32 -9.76 -4.78 -3.51
N HIS A 33 -10.96 -5.06 -4.01
CA HIS A 33 -12.21 -4.65 -3.37
C HIS A 33 -13.04 -5.89 -3.03
N SER A 34 -13.66 -5.87 -1.86
CA SER A 34 -14.58 -6.89 -1.38
C SER A 34 -15.77 -6.24 -0.68
N LYS A 35 -16.79 -7.02 -0.32
CA LYS A 35 -17.95 -6.52 0.44
C LYS A 35 -17.60 -5.99 1.83
N VAL A 36 -16.43 -6.35 2.36
CA VAL A 36 -16.01 -6.07 3.74
C VAL A 36 -14.87 -5.05 3.82
N GLY A 37 -14.35 -4.58 2.69
CA GLY A 37 -13.26 -3.62 2.66
C GLY A 37 -12.39 -3.72 1.40
N GLU A 38 -11.36 -2.90 1.41
CA GLU A 38 -10.43 -2.66 0.30
C GLU A 38 -9.00 -2.93 0.76
N ILE A 39 -8.13 -3.37 -0.16
CA ILE A 39 -6.69 -3.54 0.06
C ILE A 39 -5.95 -3.02 -1.17
N ASP A 40 -4.97 -2.14 -0.97
CA ASP A 40 -4.21 -1.55 -2.08
C ASP A 40 -3.39 -2.60 -2.85
N ILE A 41 -2.58 -3.41 -2.16
CA ILE A 41 -1.72 -4.41 -2.80
C ILE A 41 -1.74 -5.73 -2.01
N ILE A 42 -1.88 -6.85 -2.74
CA ILE A 42 -1.68 -8.20 -2.23
C ILE A 42 -0.47 -8.79 -2.93
N ALA A 43 0.52 -9.23 -2.16
CA ALA A 43 1.76 -9.81 -2.67
C ALA A 43 2.12 -11.10 -1.94
N GLU A 44 3.08 -11.84 -2.50
CA GLU A 44 3.65 -13.04 -1.90
C GLU A 44 5.17 -12.95 -1.85
N GLN A 45 5.75 -13.39 -0.74
CA GLN A 45 7.19 -13.52 -0.58
C GLN A 45 7.51 -14.78 0.22
N GLY A 46 8.25 -15.73 -0.38
CA GLY A 46 8.70 -16.93 0.31
C GLY A 46 7.55 -17.82 0.82
N GLY A 47 6.42 -17.84 0.12
CA GLY A 47 5.22 -18.59 0.51
C GLY A 47 4.29 -17.86 1.49
N VAL A 48 4.62 -16.64 1.89
CA VAL A 48 3.79 -15.81 2.78
C VAL A 48 2.99 -14.81 1.97
N ILE A 49 1.68 -14.73 2.21
CA ILE A 49 0.80 -13.70 1.63
C ILE A 49 0.87 -12.44 2.49
N VAL A 50 1.14 -11.31 1.86
CA VAL A 50 1.29 -10.00 2.50
C VAL A 50 0.27 -9.03 1.93
N PHE A 51 -0.54 -8.44 2.82
CA PHE A 51 -1.49 -7.38 2.52
C PHE A 51 -0.85 -6.03 2.84
N ILE A 52 -0.89 -5.09 1.91
CA ILE A 52 -0.12 -3.86 1.95
C ILE A 52 -1.05 -2.70 1.66
N GLU A 53 -1.11 -1.77 2.60
CA GLU A 53 -1.79 -0.47 2.47
C GLU A 53 -0.75 0.60 2.15
N VAL A 54 -0.98 1.38 1.09
CA VAL A 54 -0.07 2.41 0.61
C VAL A 54 -0.54 3.77 1.11
N LYS A 55 0.18 4.34 2.07
CA LYS A 55 -0.09 5.70 2.56
C LYS A 55 0.96 6.66 2.03
N GLU A 56 0.52 7.69 1.31
CA GLU A 56 1.41 8.72 0.81
C GLU A 56 1.46 9.94 1.76
N CYS A 57 2.64 10.09 2.36
CA CYS A 57 3.15 11.11 3.27
C CYS A 57 3.58 12.46 2.67
N ALA A 58 2.74 13.50 2.52
CA ALA A 58 3.23 14.81 2.03
C ALA A 58 4.10 15.58 3.04
N ASN A 59 3.95 15.31 4.33
CA ASN A 59 4.77 15.89 5.41
C ASN A 59 5.78 14.85 5.92
N HIS A 60 7.04 15.23 6.03
CA HIS A 60 8.14 14.40 6.57
C HIS A 60 8.03 14.18 8.10
N GLU A 61 6.98 14.70 8.75
CA GLU A 61 6.76 14.57 10.20
C GLU A 61 6.01 13.29 10.61
N PHE A 62 6.30 12.17 9.95
CA PHE A 62 5.75 10.89 10.40
C PHE A 62 6.65 10.28 11.47
N GLY A 63 6.25 10.51 12.71
CA GLY A 63 6.58 9.62 13.82
C GLY A 63 6.33 8.17 13.41
N HIS A 64 7.28 7.31 13.78
CA HIS A 64 7.35 5.86 13.59
C HIS A 64 6.19 5.19 12.80
N PRO A 65 6.46 4.45 11.70
CA PRO A 65 5.43 3.75 10.92
C PRO A 65 4.56 2.77 11.72
N LEU A 66 4.98 2.40 12.94
CA LEU A 66 4.20 1.61 13.89
C LEU A 66 3.00 2.36 14.50
N ASN A 67 3.00 3.69 14.55
CA ASN A 67 1.93 4.47 15.18
C ASN A 67 0.68 4.63 14.29
N ALA A 68 0.76 4.24 13.01
CA ALA A 68 -0.37 4.29 12.08
C ALA A 68 -1.23 3.01 12.10
N LEU A 69 -0.87 2.05 12.96
CA LEU A 69 -1.64 0.84 13.21
C LEU A 69 -2.49 1.06 14.47
N THR A 70 -3.74 1.49 14.29
CA THR A 70 -4.72 1.42 15.37
C THR A 70 -5.11 -0.05 15.55
N PRO A 71 -4.93 -0.68 16.72
CA PRO A 71 -5.64 -1.92 17.02
C PRO A 71 -7.14 -1.60 17.05
N GLY A 72 -7.94 -2.38 16.32
CA GLY A 72 -9.39 -2.37 16.41
C GLY A 72 -9.89 -3.06 17.67
#